data_AF-A0A068USL7-F1
#
_entry.id   AF-A0A068USL7-F1
#
_cell.length_a   1.000
_cell.length_b   1.000
_cell.length_c   1.000
_cell.angle_alpha   90.00
_cell.angle_beta   90.00
_cell.angle_gamma   90.00
#
_symmetry.space_group_name_H-M   'P 1'
#
loop_
_entity.id
_entity.type
_entity.pdbx_description
1 polymer ?
#
loop_
_entity_poly.entity_id
_entity_poly.type
_entity_poly.pdbx_seq_one_letter_code
_entity_poly.pdbx_strand_id
1 'polypeptide(L)'
;MEKSLDLGENCFLDQFGKNPISLTRFNFYPPCPWPDRILAVKPHGDASGTTYLLQDKEVEGLQVLKDDHWYRVPLTPDAIVFNCGDQLEVIKDSEINI
;
A
#
# COMPACT_ATOMS: atom_id res chain seq x y z
N MET A 1 12.84 4.68 7.16
CA MET A 1 12.70 4.38 5.73
C MET A 1 13.84 5.00 4.93
N GLU A 2 14.09 6.31 5.03
CA GLU A 2 15.12 7.02 4.22
C GLU A 2 16.51 6.35 4.32
N LYS A 3 16.98 6.06 5.54
CA LYS A 3 18.26 5.38 5.79
C LYS A 3 18.34 3.97 5.18
N SER A 4 17.22 3.25 5.14
CA SER A 4 17.16 1.89 4.58
C SER A 4 17.16 1.90 3.04
N LEU A 5 16.78 3.03 2.45
CA LEU A 5 16.76 3.26 1.00
C LEU A 5 17.99 4.05 0.52
N ASP A 6 18.95 4.32 1.41
CA ASP A 6 20.14 5.15 1.14
C ASP A 6 19.81 6.55 0.59
N LEU A 7 18.70 7.13 1.07
CA LEU A 7 18.26 8.48 0.70
C LEU A 7 18.82 9.52 1.67
N GLY A 8 18.93 10.76 1.19
CA GLY A 8 19.34 11.91 2.00
C GLY A 8 18.46 12.10 3.23
N GLU A 9 19.05 12.60 4.33
CA GLU A 9 18.29 12.89 5.54
C GLU A 9 17.17 13.89 5.25
N ASN A 10 15.98 13.65 5.81
CA ASN A 10 14.78 14.47 5.64
C ASN A 10 14.16 14.47 4.23
N CYS A 11 14.60 13.62 3.29
CA CYS A 11 14.06 13.61 1.92
C CYS A 11 12.52 13.52 1.87
N PHE A 12 11.91 12.73 2.77
CA PHE A 12 10.46 12.60 2.86
C PHE A 12 9.79 13.83 3.50
N LEU A 13 10.44 14.48 4.46
CA LEU A 13 9.92 15.72 5.05
C LEU A 13 9.96 16.86 4.05
N ASP A 14 11.00 16.92 3.21
CA ASP A 14 11.13 17.92 2.17
C ASP A 14 10.07 17.72 1.08
N GLN A 15 9.77 16.46 0.72
CA GLN A 15 8.77 16.15 -0.29
C GLN A 15 7.32 16.24 0.21
N PHE A 16 7.00 15.65 1.38
CA PHE A 16 5.64 15.60 1.92
C PHE A 16 5.29 16.79 2.82
N GLY A 17 6.30 17.56 3.24
CA GLY A 17 6.14 18.68 4.17
C GLY A 17 5.91 18.24 5.62
N LYS A 18 5.76 19.24 6.49
CA LYS A 18 5.56 19.04 7.94
C LYS A 18 4.15 18.59 8.31
N ASN A 19 3.18 18.79 7.42
CA ASN A 19 1.77 18.49 7.63
C ASN A 19 1.25 17.60 6.47
N PRO A 20 1.70 16.33 6.40
CA PRO A 20 1.26 15.43 5.35
C PRO A 20 -0.25 15.19 5.46
N ILE A 21 -0.90 15.04 4.31
CA ILE A 21 -2.31 14.66 4.27
C ILE A 21 -2.43 13.19 4.69
N SER A 22 -3.25 12.92 5.71
CA SER A 22 -3.66 11.58 6.08
C SER A 22 -5.13 11.37 5.74
N LEU A 23 -5.43 10.32 4.98
CA LEU A 23 -6.79 9.94 4.59
C LEU A 23 -7.07 8.53 5.07
N THR A 24 -8.20 8.34 5.75
CA THR A 24 -8.67 7.02 6.20
C THR A 24 -9.84 6.58 5.35
N ARG A 25 -9.78 5.34 4.84
CA ARG A 25 -10.89 4.70 4.13
C ARG A 25 -11.35 3.48 4.90
N PHE A 26 -12.67 3.35 5.07
CA PHE A 26 -13.30 2.18 5.65
C PHE A 26 -13.99 1.41 4.52
N ASN A 27 -13.46 0.24 4.19
CA ASN A 27 -14.02 -0.61 3.14
C ASN A 27 -14.81 -1.75 3.79
N PHE A 28 -16.03 -1.97 3.32
CA PHE A 28 -16.86 -3.11 3.71
C PHE A 28 -17.18 -3.94 2.48
N TYR A 29 -16.71 -5.19 2.47
CA TYR A 29 -16.87 -6.11 1.35
C TYR A 29 -17.79 -7.27 1.77
N PRO A 30 -19.09 -7.21 1.46
CA PRO A 30 -20.03 -8.26 1.83
C PRO A 30 -19.80 -9.56 1.04
N PRO A 31 -20.34 -10.71 1.51
CA PRO A 31 -20.32 -11.95 0.74
C PRO A 31 -20.88 -11.77 -0.68
N CYS A 32 -20.17 -12.30 -1.68
CA CYS A 32 -20.54 -12.19 -3.09
C CYS A 32 -20.98 -13.56 -3.64
N PRO A 33 -22.13 -13.67 -4.33
CA PRO A 33 -22.56 -14.92 -4.97
C PRO A 33 -21.68 -15.35 -6.16
N TRP A 34 -20.91 -14.43 -6.74
CA TRP A 34 -20.08 -14.67 -7.92
C TRP A 34 -18.65 -14.10 -7.74
N PRO A 35 -17.89 -14.57 -6.74
CA PRO A 35 -16.58 -14.01 -6.40
C PRO A 35 -15.56 -14.16 -7.53
N ASP A 36 -15.69 -15.19 -8.37
CA ASP A 36 -14.79 -15.44 -9.51
C ASP A 36 -15.07 -14.54 -10.73
N ARG A 37 -16.13 -13.72 -10.69
CA ARG A 37 -16.56 -12.86 -11.81
C ARG A 37 -16.47 -11.38 -11.51
N ILE A 38 -16.42 -11.01 -10.24
CA ILE A 38 -16.49 -9.61 -9.79
C ILE A 38 -15.41 -9.40 -8.74
N LEU A 39 -14.57 -8.39 -8.98
CA LEU A 39 -13.63 -7.90 -7.98
C LEU A 39 -14.26 -6.78 -7.17
N ALA A 40 -14.12 -6.86 -5.86
CA ALA A 40 -14.62 -5.82 -4.96
C ALA A 40 -13.84 -4.50 -5.13
N VAL A 41 -12.56 -4.58 -5.46
CA VAL A 41 -11.71 -3.48 -5.90
C VAL A 41 -10.86 -3.96 -7.08
N LYS A 42 -10.72 -3.14 -8.12
CA LYS A 42 -9.89 -3.48 -9.29
C LYS A 42 -8.40 -3.44 -8.92
N PRO A 43 -7.52 -4.15 -9.64
CA PRO A 43 -6.07 -3.97 -9.52
C PRO A 43 -5.69 -2.50 -9.69
N HIS A 44 -4.90 -1.97 -8.77
CA HIS A 44 -4.42 -0.59 -8.78
C HIS A 44 -3.14 -0.45 -7.93
N GLY A 45 -2.41 0.64 -8.13
CA GLY A 45 -1.44 1.17 -7.18
C GLY A 45 -2.08 2.20 -6.25
N ASP A 46 -1.45 2.43 -5.10
CA ASP A 46 -1.91 3.42 -4.14
C ASP A 46 -1.27 4.78 -4.47
N ALA A 47 -2.08 5.79 -4.79
CA ALA A 47 -1.56 7.15 -5.05
C ALA A 47 -0.95 7.86 -3.81
N SER A 48 -0.96 7.21 -2.64
CA SER A 48 -0.37 7.73 -1.40
C SER A 48 1.16 7.59 -1.41
N GLY A 49 1.84 8.17 -0.41
CA GLY A 49 3.22 7.77 -0.09
C GLY A 49 3.23 6.41 0.58
N THR A 50 2.48 6.26 1.67
CA THR A 50 2.36 5.01 2.42
C THR A 50 0.91 4.72 2.74
N THR A 51 0.54 3.44 2.70
CA THR A 51 -0.76 2.96 3.17
C THR A 51 -0.55 1.98 4.33
N TYR A 52 -1.31 2.17 5.39
CA TYR A 52 -1.39 1.27 6.54
C TYR A 52 -2.78 0.68 6.57
N LEU A 53 -2.88 -0.64 6.44
CA LEU A 53 -4.14 -1.35 6.34
C LEU A 53 -4.29 -2.34 7.49
N LEU A 54 -5.30 -2.10 8.31
CA LEU A 54 -5.82 -3.10 9.24
C LEU A 54 -6.82 -3.99 8.48
N GLN A 55 -6.47 -5.25 8.27
CA GLN A 55 -7.34 -6.22 7.60
C GLN A 55 -8.39 -6.78 8.57
N ASP A 56 -9.40 -7.45 8.00
CA ASP A 56 -10.30 -8.29 8.79
C ASP A 56 -9.50 -9.40 9.51
N LYS A 57 -9.99 -9.84 10.67
CA LYS A 57 -9.30 -10.85 11.49
C LYS A 57 -9.46 -12.27 10.97
N GLU A 58 -10.55 -12.54 10.25
CA GLU A 58 -10.95 -13.90 9.87
C GLU A 58 -11.20 -14.03 8.37
N VAL A 59 -11.46 -12.93 7.66
CA VAL A 59 -11.80 -12.94 6.24
C VAL A 59 -10.62 -12.51 5.36
N GLU A 60 -10.16 -13.42 4.52
CA GLU A 60 -9.15 -13.16 3.50
C GLU A 60 -9.73 -12.42 2.28
N GLY A 61 -8.88 -11.69 1.56
CA GLY A 61 -9.30 -11.06 0.30
C GLY A 61 -8.24 -10.18 -0.36
N LEU A 62 -7.30 -9.62 0.41
CA LEU A 62 -6.22 -8.83 -0.14
C LEU A 62 -5.22 -9.71 -0.89
N GLN A 63 -4.89 -9.30 -2.11
CA GLN A 63 -3.85 -9.90 -2.93
C GLN A 63 -2.93 -8.82 -3.49
N VAL A 64 -1.67 -9.18 -3.70
CA VAL A 64 -0.65 -8.34 -4.33
C VAL A 64 -0.15 -9.03 -5.60
N LEU A 65 0.06 -8.26 -6.66
CA LEU A 65 0.64 -8.75 -7.90
C LEU A 65 2.16 -8.64 -7.83
N LYS A 66 2.86 -9.74 -8.09
CA LYS A 66 4.32 -9.77 -8.20
C LYS A 66 4.73 -10.76 -9.28
N ASP A 67 5.63 -10.37 -10.18
CA ASP A 67 6.13 -11.22 -11.26
C ASP A 67 5.00 -11.89 -12.06
N ASP A 68 3.94 -11.12 -12.39
CA ASP A 68 2.70 -11.57 -13.07
C ASP A 68 1.86 -12.62 -12.32
N HIS A 69 2.11 -12.82 -11.03
CA HIS A 69 1.37 -13.74 -10.18
C HIS A 69 0.73 -13.02 -9.00
N TRP A 70 -0.52 -13.39 -8.70
CA TRP A 70 -1.25 -12.88 -7.53
C TRP A 70 -0.90 -13.69 -6.28
N TYR A 71 -0.42 -13.00 -5.26
CA TYR A 71 -0.10 -13.57 -3.95
C TYR A 71 -1.10 -13.06 -2.92
N ARG A 72 -1.66 -13.98 -2.14
CA ARG A 72 -2.52 -13.64 -1.01
C ARG A 72 -1.68 -13.04 0.12
N VAL A 73 -2.14 -11.92 0.68
CA VAL A 73 -1.56 -11.37 1.91
C VAL A 73 -2.12 -12.15 3.11
N PRO A 74 -1.29 -12.78 3.96
CA PRO A 74 -1.79 -13.61 5.05
C PRO A 74 -2.48 -12.76 6.12
N LEU A 75 -3.53 -13.32 6.72
CA LEU A 75 -4.11 -12.78 7.94
C LEU A 75 -3.14 -13.08 9.09
N THR A 76 -2.55 -12.04 9.65
CA THR A 76 -1.68 -12.15 10.83
C THR A 76 -2.35 -11.40 11.98
N PRO A 77 -2.72 -12.08 13.08
CA PRO A 77 -3.35 -11.44 14.23
C PRO A 77 -2.58 -10.20 14.68
N ASP A 78 -3.32 -9.11 14.91
CA ASP A 78 -2.81 -7.81 15.38
C ASP A 78 -1.76 -7.14 14.46
N ALA A 79 -1.56 -7.65 13.24
CA ALA A 79 -0.68 -7.04 12.26
C ALA A 79 -1.38 -5.97 11.43
N ILE A 80 -0.60 -4.97 11.03
CA ILE A 80 -0.97 -3.96 10.05
C ILE A 80 -0.19 -4.25 8.77
N VAL A 81 -0.88 -4.33 7.64
CA VAL A 81 -0.24 -4.40 6.34
C VAL A 81 0.31 -3.01 6.00
N PHE A 82 1.59 -2.96 5.69
CA PHE A 82 2.25 -1.76 5.21
C PHE A 82 2.46 -1.86 3.70
N ASN A 83 2.03 -0.85 2.95
CA ASN A 83 2.26 -0.74 1.51
C ASN A 83 2.95 0.59 1.16
N CYS A 84 3.90 0.54 0.24
CA CYS A 84 4.49 1.72 -0.38
C CYS A 84 3.65 2.10 -1.60
N GLY A 85 3.17 3.34 -1.64
CA GLY A 85 2.41 3.87 -2.78
C GLY A 85 3.29 4.61 -3.78
N ASP A 86 2.65 5.08 -4.84
CA ASP A 86 3.26 5.67 -6.04
C ASP A 86 4.18 6.85 -5.70
N GLN A 87 3.85 7.64 -4.67
CA GLN A 87 4.67 8.81 -4.31
C GLN A 87 6.03 8.40 -3.73
N LEU A 88 6.12 7.26 -3.03
CA LEU A 88 7.41 6.76 -2.52
C LEU A 88 8.30 6.21 -3.64
N GLU A 89 7.70 5.60 -4.66
CA GLU A 89 8.42 5.12 -5.84
C GLU A 89 9.09 6.28 -6.57
N VAL A 90 8.34 7.36 -6.82
CA VAL A 90 8.86 8.58 -7.47
C VAL A 90 10.03 9.18 -6.69
N ILE A 91 9.94 9.29 -5.35
CA ILE A 91 11.00 9.90 -4.53
C ILE A 91 12.31 9.12 -4.66
N LYS A 92 12.23 7.79 -4.58
CA LYS A 92 13.40 6.92 -4.70
C LYS A 92 14.07 7.11 -6.07
N ASP A 93 13.29 7.16 -7.14
CA ASP A 93 13.83 7.31 -8.49
C ASP A 93 14.35 8.73 -8.77
N SER A 94 13.75 9.77 -8.14
CA SER A 94 14.20 11.16 -8.32
C SER A 94 15.53 11.50 -7.64
N GLU A 95 15.90 10.76 -6.58
CA GLU A 95 17.19 10.91 -5.90
C GLU A 95 18.30 10.08 -6.58
N ILE A 96 17.92 9.06 -7.36
CA ILE A 96 18.81 8.32 -8.25
C ILE A 96 18.85 9.07 -9.58
N ASN A 97 19.68 10.11 -9.67
CA ASN A 97 19.99 10.75 -10.95
C ASN A 97 20.50 9.69 -11.95
N ILE A 98 19.72 9.40 -13.00
CA ILE A 98 20.20 8.71 -14.21
C ILE A 98 20.98 9.71 -15.06
#